data_AF-A0A3D2VQU4-F1
#
_entry.id   AF-A0A3D2VQU4-F1
#
_cell.length_a   1.000
_cell.length_b   1.000
_cell.length_c   1.000
_cell.angle_alpha   90.00
_cell.angle_beta   90.00
_cell.angle_gamma   90.00
#
_symmetry.space_group_name_H-M   'P 1'
#
loop_
_entity.id
_entity.type
_entity.pdbx_description
1 polymer ?
#
loop_
_entity_poly.entity_id
_entity_poly.type
_entity_poly.pdbx_seq_one_letter_code
_entity_poly.pdbx_strand_id
1 'polypeptide(L)' 'MKELDLLTLGYLERHYAAASAEERQAFAELLELQDPVLMSYMVGRATPAEPITAKVVNVMRTLLNDADAS' A
#
# COMPACT_ATOMS: atom_id res chain seq x y z
N MET A 1 2.23 -7.20 -10.59
CA MET A 1 3.00 -8.43 -10.20
C MET A 1 2.26 -9.09 -9.05
N LYS A 2 2.27 -10.45 -8.91
CA LYS A 2 1.44 -11.17 -7.90
C LYS A 2 1.56 -10.65 -6.46
N GLU A 3 2.76 -10.25 -6.04
CA GLU A 3 3.02 -9.67 -4.72
C GLU A 3 2.18 -8.40 -4.47
N LEU A 4 2.21 -7.46 -5.42
CA LEU A 4 1.46 -6.21 -5.34
C LEU A 4 -0.05 -6.45 -5.37
N ASP A 5 -0.50 -7.45 -6.14
CA ASP A 5 -1.92 -7.81 -6.19
C ASP A 5 -2.41 -8.31 -4.82
N LEU A 6 -1.60 -9.10 -4.10
CA LEU A 6 -1.93 -9.56 -2.74
C LEU A 6 -1.93 -8.41 -1.72
N LEU A 7 -0.96 -7.49 -1.80
CA LEU A 7 -0.89 -6.34 -0.89
C LEU A 7 -2.05 -5.37 -1.09
N THR A 8 -2.38 -5.06 -2.35
CA THR A 8 -3.49 -4.17 -2.69
C THR A 8 -4.83 -4.78 -2.31
N LEU A 9 -5.03 -6.08 -2.57
CA LEU A 9 -6.22 -6.80 -2.11
C LEU A 9 -6.32 -6.84 -0.59
N GLY A 10 -5.22 -7.14 0.11
CA GLY A 10 -5.19 -7.16 1.57
C GLY A 10 -5.54 -5.81 2.19
N TYR A 11 -5.06 -4.71 1.60
CA TYR A 11 -5.45 -3.36 2.03
C TYR A 11 -6.93 -3.09 1.78
N LEU A 12 -7.43 -3.46 0.60
CA LEU A 12 -8.83 -3.29 0.21
C LEU A 12 -9.78 -4.02 1.18
N GLU A 13 -9.46 -5.26 1.52
CA GLU A 13 -10.30 -6.10 2.37
C GLU A 13 -10.25 -5.72 3.85
N ARG A 14 -9.07 -5.34 4.35
CA ARG A 14 -8.84 -5.19 5.81
C ARG A 14 -8.87 -3.75 6.30
N HIS A 15 -8.56 -2.76 5.44
CA HIS A 15 -8.35 -1.37 5.86
C HIS A 15 -9.22 -0.36 5.12
N TYR A 16 -9.49 -0.57 3.82
CA TYR A 16 -10.15 0.44 2.98
C TYR A 16 -11.54 0.86 3.48
N ALA A 17 -12.34 -0.07 4.03
CA ALA A 17 -13.67 0.24 4.56
C ALA A 17 -13.63 1.19 5.78
N ALA A 18 -12.58 1.12 6.61
CA ALA A 18 -12.41 1.97 7.79
C ALA A 18 -11.56 3.22 7.51
N ALA A 19 -10.84 3.26 6.39
CA ALA A 19 -9.97 4.35 5.99
C ALA A 19 -10.74 5.66 5.76
N SER A 20 -10.10 6.79 6.05
CA SER A 20 -10.65 8.12 5.76
C SER A 20 -10.79 8.36 4.25
N ALA A 21 -11.55 9.39 3.86
CA ALA A 21 -11.67 9.75 2.45
C ALA A 21 -10.31 10.07 1.81
N GLU A 22 -9.43 10.73 2.57
CA GLU A 22 -8.08 11.10 2.12
C GLU A 22 -7.18 9.86 1.96
N GLU A 23 -7.27 8.90 2.88
CA GLU A 23 -6.52 7.64 2.79
C GLU A 23 -7.00 6.77 1.62
N ARG A 24 -8.32 6.75 1.34
CA ARG A 24 -8.87 6.06 0.17
C ARG A 24 -8.42 6.69 -1.13
N GLN A 25 -8.39 8.03 -1.18
CA GLN A 25 -7.90 8.77 -2.34
C GLN A 25 -6.41 8.52 -2.56
N ALA A 26 -5.59 8.59 -1.49
CA ALA A 26 -4.17 8.29 -1.58
C ALA A 26 -3.89 6.83 -2.00
N PHE A 27 -4.72 5.89 -1.55
CA PHE A 27 -4.65 4.50 -2.02
C PHE A 27 -4.97 4.40 -3.52
N ALA A 28 -6.02 5.07 -4.00
CA ALA A 28 -6.35 5.08 -5.43
C ALA A 28 -5.19 5.67 -6.27
N GLU A 29 -4.57 6.76 -5.81
CA GLU A 29 -3.41 7.35 -6.47
C GLU A 29 -2.19 6.42 -6.50
N LEU A 30 -1.99 5.60 -5.47
CA LEU A 30 -0.94 4.58 -5.46
C LEU A 30 -1.17 3.49 -6.51
N LEU A 31 -2.43 3.14 -6.81
CA LEU A 31 -2.78 2.15 -7.84
C LEU A 31 -2.52 2.64 -9.27
N GLU A 32 -2.46 3.96 -9.47
CA GLU A 32 -2.12 4.58 -10.76
C GLU A 32 -0.60 4.60 -11.02
N LEU A 33 0.23 4.26 -10.03
CA LEU A 33 1.67 4.18 -10.20
C LEU A 33 2.08 2.94 -10.98
N GLN A 34 3.19 3.05 -11.71
CA GLN A 34 3.81 1.87 -12.32
C GLN A 34 4.29 0.88 -11.24
N ASP A 35 4.10 -0.43 -11.48
CA ASP A 35 4.51 -1.51 -10.58
C ASP A 35 5.92 -1.34 -9.97
N PRO A 36 6.98 -0.98 -10.73
CA PRO A 36 8.32 -0.83 -10.14
C PRO A 36 8.41 0.32 -9.12
N VAL A 37 7.64 1.39 -9.33
CA VAL A 37 7.58 2.54 -8.43
C VAL A 37 6.82 2.14 -7.16
N LEU A 38 5.64 1.55 -7.29
CA LEU A 38 4.85 1.08 -6.15
C LEU A 38 5.63 0.05 -5.32
N MET A 39 6.30 -0.89 -5.97
CA MET A 39 7.12 -1.90 -5.29
C MET A 39 8.32 -1.27 -4.57
N SER A 40 8.92 -0.20 -5.10
CA SER A 40 10.01 0.52 -4.42
C SER A 40 9.57 1.10 -3.07
N TYR A 41 8.30 1.51 -2.96
CA TYR A 41 7.70 1.89 -1.69
C TYR A 41 7.49 0.66 -0.80
N MET A 42 6.93 -0.44 -1.31
CA MET A 42 6.68 -1.63 -0.48
C MET A 42 7.96 -2.18 0.17
N VAL A 43 9.08 -2.22 -0.56
CA VAL A 43 10.36 -2.73 -0.03
C VAL A 43 11.23 -1.70 0.70
N GLY A 44 10.73 -0.48 0.93
CA GLY A 44 11.47 0.56 1.67
C GLY A 44 12.63 1.21 0.91
N ARG A 45 12.73 1.01 -0.41
CA ARG A 45 13.76 1.67 -1.25
C ARG A 45 13.43 3.14 -1.54
N ALA A 46 12.15 3.50 -1.49
CA ALA A 46 11.68 4.87 -1.60
C ALA A 46 10.60 5.15 -0.55
N THR A 47 10.29 6.43 -0.32
CA THR A 47 9.23 6.87 0.59
C THR A 47 8.41 7.97 -0.09
N PRO A 48 7.06 7.90 -0.06
CA PRO A 48 6.22 8.99 -0.56
C PRO A 48 6.49 10.29 0.21
N ALA A 49 6.54 11.42 -0.50
CA ALA A 49 6.70 12.73 0.13
C ALA A 49 5.44 13.15 0.91
N GLU A 50 4.26 12.73 0.43
CA GLU A 50 3.00 13.10 1.03
C GLU A 50 2.68 12.23 2.27
N PRO A 51 2.46 12.83 3.46
CA PRO A 51 2.24 12.08 4.70
C PRO A 51 1.09 11.09 4.64
N ILE A 52 -0.03 11.44 3.99
CA ILE A 52 -1.19 10.53 3.89
C ILE A 52 -0.83 9.31 3.05
N THR A 53 -0.17 9.51 1.92
CA THR A 53 0.33 8.43 1.07
C THR A 53 1.34 7.55 1.81
N ALA A 54 2.25 8.15 2.58
CA ALA A 54 3.21 7.41 3.40
C ALA A 54 2.53 6.55 4.47
N LYS A 55 1.42 7.02 5.04
CA LYS A 55 0.61 6.25 5.99
C LYS A 55 -0.02 5.02 5.33
N VAL A 56 -0.63 5.17 4.15
CA VAL A 56 -1.18 4.05 3.39
C VAL A 56 -0.10 3.02 3.04
N VAL A 57 1.06 3.49 2.55
CA VAL A 57 2.21 2.63 2.26
C VAL A 57 2.66 1.85 3.49
N ASN A 58 2.70 2.48 4.68
CA ASN A 58 3.09 1.80 5.90
C ASN A 58 2.11 0.70 6.30
N VAL A 59 0.80 0.88 6.11
CA VAL A 59 -0.19 -0.18 6.33
C VAL A 59 0.02 -1.34 5.34
N MET A 60 0.23 -1.03 4.06
CA MET A 60 0.50 -2.08 3.07
C MET A 60 1.77 -2.88 3.41
N ARG A 61 2.81 -2.23 3.95
CA ARG A 61 4.03 -2.90 4.43
C ARG A 61 3.79 -3.84 5.61
N THR A 62 2.85 -3.54 6.51
CA THR A 62 2.54 -4.48 7.60
C THR A 62 1.91 -5.77 7.07
N LEU A 63 1.09 -5.67 6.02
CA LEU A 63 0.48 -6.83 5.37
C LEU A 63 1.50 -7.74 4.69
N LEU A 64 2.60 -7.17 4.17
CA LEU A 64 3.70 -7.95 3.60
C LEU A 64 4.37 -8.83 4.66
N ASN A 65 4.66 -8.25 5.84
CA ASN A 65 5.26 -8.96 6.95
C ASN A 65 4.34 -10.05 7.52
N ASP A 66 3.02 -9.81 7.52
CA ASP A 66 2.03 -10.80 7.96
C ASP A 66 1.92 -11.98 6.98
N ALA A 67 2.12 -11.74 5.67
CA ALA A 67 2.10 -12.77 4.64
C ALA A 67 3.33 -13.68 4.69
N ASP A 68 4.50 -13.14 5.03
CA ASP A 68 5.73 -13.93 5.25
C ASP A 68 5.68 -14.81 6.53
N ALA A 69 4.79 -14.49 7.46
CA ALA A 69 4.65 -15.19 8.73
C ALA A 69 3.67 -16.39 8.71
N SER A 70 2.98 -16.65 7.59
CA SER A 70 1.97 -17.71 7.42
C SER A 70 2.44 -18.81 6.46
#